data_AF-W6NJL2-F1
#
_entry.id   AF-W6NJL2-F1
#
_cell.length_a   1.000
_cell.length_b   1.000
_cell.length_c   1.000
_cell.angle_alpha   90.00
_cell.angle_beta   90.00
_cell.angle_gamma   90.00
#
_symmetry.space_group_name_H-M   'P 1'
#
loop_
_entity.id
_entity.type
_entity.pdbx_description
1 polymer ?
#
loop_
_entity_poly.entity_id
_entity_poly.type
_entity_poly.pdbx_seq_one_letter_code
_entity_poly.pdbx_strand_id
1 'polypeptide(L)'
;MNKKKIISSLFLTTALVASTIVALPATTFAASSRLGGADRYETSAQISQNGWKNGSDYVVLASGEGYADALCAAPIAKKYNAPILLTSSKTLNSTIKSEITRLKAKNVIEIGGTASISSNIENQLENQMSLKVTRLGGTDRYETSVNVARELGDVSDMVLTSGLGYADALSIAPIAASKGYPILLTPKNSVTNSVKSYIDSHKSNSTKVYVVGGSGVIPESTLSSVPNPMRIFGQNRYETNVSVMEYFKADLKLQNVYIARGDGPNGNEFADALSASALASQTSSPVVLTNNALNSSTQEFIKSNFTKDTNIVSIGGQASVSDSLVTTIQNVINGTDETQNPPTSGGGGGSSSSSNSQLISAVNSIKDIKGLNSSQQAVVDSMVNIVEKHSSDANYDYKNDSEVASVKNKYESLSENDKTGLKNAIQSVLSISEILELGNQFGLI
;
A
#
# COMPACT_ATOMS: atom_id res chain seq x y z
N MET A 1 -5.99 53.40 -82.32
CA MET A 1 -4.78 54.10 -81.84
C MET A 1 -4.52 53.73 -80.39
N ASN A 2 -3.52 52.87 -80.17
CA ASN A 2 -3.14 52.32 -78.87
C ASN A 2 -2.34 53.33 -78.04
N LYS A 3 -2.68 53.50 -76.76
CA LYS A 3 -1.78 54.08 -75.75
C LYS A 3 -1.47 53.03 -74.68
N LYS A 4 -0.17 52.82 -74.50
CA LYS A 4 0.52 51.83 -73.67
C LYS A 4 0.13 51.99 -72.19
N LYS A 5 -0.15 50.88 -71.49
CA LYS A 5 -0.12 50.80 -70.03
C LYS A 5 1.18 50.14 -69.60
N ILE A 6 1.93 50.83 -68.74
CA ILE A 6 3.11 50.31 -68.05
C ILE A 6 2.60 49.57 -66.82
N ILE A 7 2.93 48.28 -66.70
CA ILE A 7 2.69 47.50 -65.47
C ILE A 7 4.07 47.03 -64.98
N SER A 8 4.42 47.50 -63.79
CA SER A 8 5.62 47.14 -63.03
C SER A 8 5.50 45.70 -62.53
N SER A 9 6.47 44.86 -62.86
CA SER A 9 6.57 43.47 -62.41
C SER A 9 7.45 43.37 -61.17
N LEU A 10 6.83 43.10 -60.02
CA LEU A 10 7.48 42.81 -58.74
C LEU A 10 7.84 41.31 -58.69
N PHE A 11 9.13 40.97 -58.67
CA PHE A 11 9.60 39.61 -58.41
C PHE A 11 9.64 39.38 -56.90
N LEU A 12 8.76 38.52 -56.40
CA LEU A 12 8.78 38.05 -55.01
C LEU A 12 9.27 36.60 -55.01
N THR A 13 10.53 36.39 -54.60
CA THR A 13 11.13 35.07 -54.44
C THR A 13 10.74 34.50 -53.07
N THR A 14 9.87 33.50 -53.04
CA THR A 14 9.58 32.70 -51.85
C THR A 14 10.54 31.51 -51.76
N ALA A 15 11.46 31.56 -50.80
CA ALA A 15 12.30 30.41 -50.44
C ALA A 15 11.50 29.47 -49.52
N LEU A 16 11.24 28.25 -49.99
CA LEU A 16 10.58 27.19 -49.23
C LEU A 16 11.62 26.47 -48.38
N VAL A 17 11.68 26.75 -47.08
CA VAL A 17 12.51 26.00 -46.13
C VAL A 17 11.74 24.75 -45.72
N ALA A 18 12.12 23.60 -46.26
CA ALA A 18 11.59 22.30 -45.85
C ALA A 18 12.31 21.86 -44.56
N SER A 19 11.67 22.09 -43.41
CA SER A 19 12.13 21.56 -42.13
C SER A 19 11.79 20.06 -42.06
N THR A 20 12.81 19.21 -42.15
CA THR A 20 12.67 17.78 -41.86
C THR A 20 12.37 17.60 -40.37
N ILE A 21 11.13 17.25 -40.04
CA ILE A 21 10.76 16.80 -38.69
C ILE A 21 11.35 15.39 -38.52
N VAL A 22 12.43 15.28 -37.75
CA VAL A 22 12.93 13.99 -37.30
C VAL A 22 11.97 13.51 -36.20
N ALA A 23 11.07 12.59 -36.54
CA ALA A 23 10.27 11.91 -35.54
C ALA A 23 11.20 11.01 -34.71
N LEU A 24 11.38 11.35 -33.43
CA LEU A 24 12.06 10.45 -32.49
C LEU A 24 11.24 9.14 -32.40
N PRO A 25 11.90 7.97 -32.32
CA PRO A 25 11.19 6.71 -32.16
C PRO A 25 10.38 6.76 -30.86
N ALA A 26 9.06 6.57 -30.97
CA ALA A 26 8.21 6.40 -29.79
C ALA A 26 8.74 5.21 -29.00
N THR A 27 9.15 5.46 -27.76
CA THR A 27 9.48 4.39 -26.81
C THR A 27 8.23 3.54 -26.63
N THR A 28 8.23 2.36 -27.22
CA THR A 28 7.15 1.39 -27.06
C THR A 28 7.28 0.81 -25.65
N PHE A 29 6.49 1.32 -24.72
CA PHE A 29 6.40 0.77 -23.38
C PHE A 29 5.86 -0.67 -23.45
N ALA A 30 6.34 -1.54 -22.56
CA ALA A 30 5.66 -2.81 -22.32
C ALA A 30 4.18 -2.51 -22.03
N ALA A 31 3.27 -3.24 -22.69
CA ALA A 31 1.84 -2.99 -22.57
C ALA A 31 1.40 -3.13 -21.11
N SER A 32 1.06 -2.02 -20.46
CA SER A 32 0.45 -2.06 -19.13
C SER A 32 -0.88 -2.78 -19.25
N SER A 33 -1.04 -3.88 -18.52
CA SER A 33 -2.32 -4.58 -18.48
C SER A 33 -3.28 -3.88 -17.54
N ARG A 34 -4.55 -3.79 -17.91
CA ARG A 34 -5.60 -3.21 -17.06
C ARG A 34 -6.63 -4.27 -16.72
N LEU A 35 -6.98 -4.34 -15.43
CA LEU A 35 -8.08 -5.14 -14.90
C LEU A 35 -9.08 -4.17 -14.28
N GLY A 36 -10.03 -3.71 -15.08
CA GLY A 36 -10.98 -2.66 -14.71
C GLY A 36 -12.21 -2.64 -15.60
N GLY A 37 -13.38 -2.61 -14.97
CA GLY A 37 -14.68 -2.47 -15.64
C GLY A 37 -15.30 -1.08 -15.48
N ALA A 38 -16.57 -0.96 -15.86
CA ALA A 38 -17.36 0.27 -15.71
C ALA A 38 -17.58 0.64 -14.23
N ASP A 39 -17.58 -0.36 -13.35
CA ASP A 39 -17.73 -0.18 -11.91
C ASP A 39 -16.86 -1.17 -11.10
N ARG A 40 -17.01 -1.11 -9.77
CA ARG A 40 -16.29 -1.98 -8.83
C ARG A 40 -16.68 -3.47 -8.95
N TYR A 41 -17.91 -3.76 -9.37
CA TYR A 41 -18.40 -5.13 -9.51
C TYR A 41 -17.77 -5.79 -10.74
N GLU A 42 -17.81 -5.09 -11.88
CA GLU A 42 -17.12 -5.52 -13.10
C GLU A 42 -15.60 -5.60 -12.91
N THR A 43 -15.00 -4.64 -12.19
CA THR A 43 -13.57 -4.69 -11.85
C THR A 43 -13.24 -5.95 -11.06
N SER A 44 -14.01 -6.27 -10.01
CA SER A 44 -13.82 -7.52 -9.24
C SER A 44 -13.96 -8.78 -10.10
N ALA A 45 -14.88 -8.78 -11.08
CA ALA A 45 -15.05 -9.89 -12.01
C ALA A 45 -13.87 -10.03 -12.99
N GLN A 46 -13.32 -8.92 -13.51
CA GLN A 46 -12.13 -8.97 -14.36
C GLN A 46 -10.87 -9.44 -13.62
N ILE A 47 -10.71 -9.04 -12.36
CA ILE A 47 -9.64 -9.56 -11.48
C ILE A 47 -9.79 -11.07 -11.33
N SER A 48 -11.01 -11.54 -11.09
CA SER A 48 -11.33 -12.97 -11.02
C SER A 48 -11.00 -13.72 -12.31
N GLN A 49 -11.39 -13.19 -13.47
CA GLN A 49 -11.09 -13.77 -14.77
C GLN A 49 -9.59 -13.86 -15.06
N ASN A 50 -8.81 -12.90 -14.55
CA ASN A 50 -7.36 -12.91 -14.70
C ASN A 50 -6.69 -13.98 -13.81
N GLY A 51 -7.03 -14.02 -12.52
CA GLY A 51 -6.40 -14.92 -11.55
C GLY A 51 -6.90 -16.36 -11.58
N TRP A 52 -8.17 -16.57 -11.93
CA TRP A 52 -8.87 -17.84 -11.85
C TRP A 52 -9.45 -18.24 -13.21
N LYS A 53 -8.57 -18.26 -14.22
CA LYS A 53 -8.92 -18.61 -15.62
C LYS A 53 -9.60 -19.97 -15.72
N ASN A 54 -9.14 -20.95 -14.92
CA ASN A 54 -9.62 -22.32 -14.92
C ASN A 54 -10.78 -22.59 -13.95
N GLY A 55 -11.28 -21.55 -13.27
CA GLY A 55 -12.31 -21.64 -12.24
C GLY A 55 -11.77 -21.67 -10.81
N SER A 56 -12.70 -21.71 -9.86
CA SER A 56 -12.45 -21.79 -8.42
C SER A 56 -13.64 -22.48 -7.75
N ASP A 57 -13.39 -23.46 -6.87
CA ASP A 57 -14.45 -24.10 -6.08
C ASP A 57 -15.06 -23.15 -5.03
N TYR A 58 -14.34 -22.09 -4.67
CA TYR A 58 -14.73 -21.09 -3.68
C TYR A 58 -14.77 -19.68 -4.27
N VAL A 59 -15.70 -18.87 -3.77
CA VAL A 59 -15.75 -17.42 -3.97
C VAL A 59 -15.86 -16.75 -2.61
N VAL A 60 -15.07 -15.71 -2.38
CA VAL A 60 -15.29 -14.79 -1.26
C VAL A 60 -16.16 -13.65 -1.77
N LEU A 61 -17.31 -13.44 -1.15
CA LEU A 61 -18.26 -12.39 -1.49
C LEU A 61 -18.25 -11.31 -0.40
N ALA A 62 -17.99 -10.07 -0.78
CA ALA A 62 -17.96 -8.93 0.14
C ALA A 62 -18.85 -7.79 -0.37
N SER A 63 -19.22 -6.87 0.54
CA SER A 63 -19.95 -5.67 0.13
C SER A 63 -19.05 -4.77 -0.71
N GLY A 64 -19.56 -4.36 -1.87
CA GLY A 64 -18.96 -3.30 -2.66
C GLY A 64 -19.35 -1.91 -2.18
N GLU A 65 -20.31 -1.75 -1.26
CA GLU A 65 -20.84 -0.44 -0.85
C GLU A 65 -20.15 0.08 0.41
N GLY A 66 -19.71 -0.81 1.31
CA GLY A 66 -19.01 -0.46 2.54
C GLY A 66 -17.78 -1.35 2.77
N TYR A 67 -16.67 -0.73 3.17
CA TYR A 67 -15.41 -1.44 3.38
C TYR A 67 -15.32 -2.22 4.69
N ALA A 68 -16.09 -1.80 5.70
CA ALA A 68 -15.87 -2.13 7.11
C ALA A 68 -15.59 -3.62 7.38
N ASP A 69 -16.48 -4.50 6.94
CA ASP A 69 -16.36 -5.94 7.10
C ASP A 69 -15.33 -6.54 6.15
N ALA A 70 -15.23 -5.98 4.95
CA ALA A 70 -14.50 -6.54 3.83
C ALA A 70 -12.97 -6.47 3.98
N LEU A 71 -12.44 -5.56 4.81
CA LEU A 71 -10.99 -5.35 4.99
C LEU A 71 -10.22 -6.60 5.43
N CYS A 72 -10.89 -7.54 6.09
CA CYS A 72 -10.29 -8.77 6.58
C CYS A 72 -10.37 -9.96 5.60
N ALA A 73 -10.89 -9.76 4.39
CA ALA A 73 -11.22 -10.85 3.46
C ALA A 73 -10.02 -11.48 2.73
N ALA A 74 -8.92 -10.74 2.54
CA ALA A 74 -7.80 -11.19 1.70
C ALA A 74 -7.16 -12.51 2.19
N PRO A 75 -6.88 -12.70 3.49
CA PRO A 75 -6.30 -13.95 3.96
C PRO A 75 -7.21 -15.16 3.75
N ILE A 76 -8.52 -15.02 3.97
CA ILE A 76 -9.43 -16.14 3.78
C ILE A 76 -9.65 -16.47 2.29
N ALA A 77 -9.62 -15.46 1.43
CA ALA A 77 -9.59 -15.65 -0.02
C ALA A 77 -8.35 -16.44 -0.45
N LYS A 78 -7.17 -16.14 0.10
CA LYS A 78 -5.95 -16.91 -0.18
C LYS A 78 -6.03 -18.34 0.33
N LYS A 79 -6.52 -18.56 1.56
CA LYS A 79 -6.68 -19.92 2.15
C LYS A 79 -7.49 -20.85 1.24
N TYR A 80 -8.57 -20.33 0.66
CA TYR A 80 -9.45 -21.10 -0.22
C TYR A 80 -9.13 -21.00 -1.71
N ASN A 81 -8.01 -20.36 -2.06
CA ASN A 81 -7.65 -20.04 -3.45
C ASN A 81 -8.83 -19.44 -4.23
N ALA A 82 -9.49 -18.43 -3.65
CA ALA A 82 -10.74 -17.86 -4.15
C ALA A 82 -10.57 -16.38 -4.55
N PRO A 83 -11.28 -15.90 -5.59
CA PRO A 83 -11.39 -14.48 -5.85
C PRO A 83 -12.25 -13.78 -4.79
N ILE A 84 -12.00 -12.50 -4.57
CA ILE A 84 -12.92 -11.60 -3.86
C ILE A 84 -13.80 -10.89 -4.88
N LEU A 85 -15.07 -11.31 -4.94
CA LEU A 85 -16.11 -10.66 -5.73
C LEU A 85 -16.90 -9.69 -4.84
N LEU A 86 -17.39 -8.61 -5.44
CA LEU A 86 -18.15 -7.58 -4.73
C LEU A 86 -19.62 -7.63 -5.10
N THR A 87 -20.51 -7.34 -4.16
CA THR A 87 -21.96 -7.21 -4.42
C THR A 87 -22.52 -5.92 -3.83
N SER A 88 -23.64 -5.43 -4.37
CA SER A 88 -24.48 -4.46 -3.65
C SER A 88 -25.08 -5.12 -2.41
N SER A 89 -25.48 -4.33 -1.41
CA SER A 89 -25.99 -4.87 -0.13
C SER A 89 -27.27 -5.69 -0.29
N LYS A 90 -28.12 -5.37 -1.27
CA LYS A 90 -29.47 -5.96 -1.42
C LYS A 90 -29.65 -6.85 -2.64
N THR A 91 -28.83 -6.66 -3.66
CA THR A 91 -29.00 -7.32 -4.96
C THR A 91 -27.70 -7.94 -5.43
N LEU A 92 -27.75 -9.24 -5.76
CA LEU A 92 -26.64 -9.90 -6.44
C LEU A 92 -26.64 -9.48 -7.91
N ASN A 93 -25.68 -8.64 -8.28
CA ASN A 93 -25.53 -8.12 -9.64
C ASN A 93 -25.37 -9.27 -10.66
N SER A 94 -25.95 -9.15 -11.86
CA SER A 94 -25.88 -10.15 -12.92
C SER A 94 -24.46 -10.46 -13.37
N THR A 95 -23.56 -9.47 -13.37
CA THR A 95 -22.11 -9.63 -13.63
C THR A 95 -21.51 -10.62 -12.64
N ILE A 96 -21.81 -10.45 -11.35
CA ILE A 96 -21.26 -11.29 -10.28
C ILE A 96 -21.87 -12.69 -10.30
N LYS A 97 -23.18 -12.79 -10.56
CA LYS A 97 -23.84 -14.08 -10.79
C LYS A 97 -23.19 -14.86 -11.94
N SER A 98 -22.90 -14.17 -13.04
CA SER A 98 -22.24 -14.76 -14.22
C SER A 98 -20.82 -15.18 -13.91
N GLU A 99 -20.08 -14.38 -13.13
CA GLU A 99 -18.71 -14.70 -12.75
C GLU A 99 -18.63 -15.89 -11.79
N ILE A 100 -19.51 -15.98 -10.80
CA ILE A 100 -19.64 -17.17 -9.93
C ILE A 100 -19.90 -18.43 -10.77
N THR A 101 -20.77 -18.32 -11.79
CA THR A 101 -21.08 -19.41 -12.70
C THR A 101 -19.88 -19.79 -13.58
N ARG A 102 -19.17 -18.80 -14.14
CA ARG A 102 -17.95 -19.01 -14.94
C ARG A 102 -16.86 -19.73 -14.13
N LEU A 103 -16.71 -19.36 -12.86
CA LEU A 103 -15.78 -19.99 -11.93
C LEU A 103 -16.14 -21.44 -11.63
N LYS A 104 -17.39 -21.86 -11.88
CA LYS A 104 -17.95 -23.15 -11.46
C LYS A 104 -17.84 -23.35 -9.94
N ALA A 105 -18.03 -22.25 -9.20
CA ALA A 105 -17.97 -22.26 -7.76
C ALA A 105 -19.02 -23.21 -7.17
N LYS A 106 -18.68 -23.81 -6.02
CA LYS A 106 -19.59 -24.65 -5.22
C LYS A 106 -19.87 -24.02 -3.87
N ASN A 107 -18.94 -23.20 -3.39
CA ASN A 107 -18.99 -22.58 -2.08
C ASN A 107 -18.86 -21.06 -2.20
N VAL A 108 -19.67 -20.33 -1.44
CA VAL A 108 -19.53 -18.88 -1.26
C VAL A 108 -19.28 -18.58 0.20
N ILE A 109 -18.23 -17.81 0.47
CA ILE A 109 -17.91 -17.30 1.80
C ILE A 109 -18.31 -15.83 1.81
N GLU A 110 -19.39 -15.50 2.51
CA GLU A 110 -19.85 -14.13 2.66
C GLU A 110 -19.12 -13.45 3.83
N ILE A 111 -18.52 -12.28 3.58
CA ILE A 111 -17.84 -11.50 4.61
C ILE A 111 -18.75 -10.36 5.06
N GLY A 112 -19.17 -10.42 6.33
CA GLY A 112 -20.03 -9.43 6.95
C GLY A 112 -21.44 -9.91 7.27
N GLY A 113 -22.11 -9.14 8.12
CA GLY A 113 -23.48 -9.41 8.55
C GLY A 113 -24.53 -9.13 7.47
N THR A 114 -25.79 -9.39 7.80
CA THR A 114 -26.93 -9.20 6.88
C THR A 114 -27.18 -7.74 6.49
N ALA A 115 -26.63 -6.79 7.25
CA ALA A 115 -26.64 -5.37 6.90
C ALA A 115 -25.69 -5.05 5.71
N SER A 116 -24.60 -5.80 5.59
CA SER A 116 -23.58 -5.62 4.53
C SER A 116 -23.94 -6.42 3.27
N ILE A 117 -24.43 -7.65 3.45
CA ILE A 117 -24.91 -8.54 2.39
C ILE A 117 -26.21 -9.18 2.88
N SER A 118 -27.34 -8.76 2.32
CA SER A 118 -28.66 -9.19 2.81
C SER A 118 -28.91 -10.69 2.68
N SER A 119 -29.74 -11.24 3.55
CA SER A 119 -30.19 -12.64 3.47
C SER A 119 -30.91 -12.98 2.15
N ASN A 120 -31.39 -11.98 1.40
CA ASN A 120 -31.93 -12.22 0.07
C ASN A 120 -30.85 -12.71 -0.92
N ILE A 121 -29.64 -12.17 -0.82
CA ILE A 121 -28.50 -12.62 -1.64
C ILE A 121 -28.10 -14.04 -1.25
N GLU A 122 -27.98 -14.31 0.05
CA GLU A 122 -27.71 -15.65 0.58
C GLU A 122 -28.73 -16.68 0.08
N ASN A 123 -30.02 -16.38 0.23
CA ASN A 123 -31.12 -17.22 -0.27
C ASN A 123 -31.06 -17.41 -1.79
N GLN A 124 -30.66 -16.38 -2.55
CA GLN A 124 -30.52 -16.46 -4.00
C GLN A 124 -29.36 -17.40 -4.39
N LEU A 125 -28.21 -17.30 -3.70
CA LEU A 125 -27.06 -18.16 -3.93
C LEU A 125 -27.38 -19.64 -3.61
N GLU A 126 -28.05 -19.89 -2.49
CA GLU A 126 -28.42 -21.26 -2.07
C GLU A 126 -29.52 -21.85 -2.96
N ASN A 127 -30.66 -21.16 -3.07
CA ASN A 127 -31.86 -21.77 -3.65
C ASN A 127 -31.93 -21.67 -5.17
N GLN A 128 -31.32 -20.63 -5.77
CA GLN A 128 -31.37 -20.43 -7.22
C GLN A 128 -30.08 -20.84 -7.94
N MET A 129 -28.95 -20.87 -7.22
CA MET A 129 -27.66 -21.26 -7.79
C MET A 129 -27.10 -22.56 -7.20
N SER A 130 -27.78 -23.15 -6.20
CA SER A 130 -27.40 -24.43 -5.58
C SER A 130 -25.97 -24.41 -4.99
N LEU A 131 -25.58 -23.27 -4.43
CA LEU A 131 -24.27 -23.07 -3.79
C LEU A 131 -24.37 -23.30 -2.29
N LYS A 132 -23.30 -23.80 -1.67
CA LYS A 132 -23.15 -23.79 -0.21
C LYS A 132 -22.68 -22.42 0.24
N VAL A 133 -23.46 -21.72 1.05
CA VAL A 133 -23.06 -20.42 1.59
C VAL A 133 -22.54 -20.56 3.02
N THR A 134 -21.50 -19.82 3.37
CA THR A 134 -20.97 -19.72 4.73
C THR A 134 -20.74 -18.25 5.04
N ARG A 135 -21.49 -17.71 5.99
CA ARG A 135 -21.37 -16.31 6.40
C ARG A 135 -20.37 -16.17 7.55
N LEU A 136 -19.33 -15.38 7.32
CA LEU A 136 -18.37 -14.92 8.32
C LEU A 136 -18.68 -13.45 8.63
N GLY A 137 -19.72 -13.23 9.44
CA GLY A 137 -20.16 -11.90 9.88
C GLY A 137 -20.28 -11.84 11.40
N GLY A 138 -20.16 -10.64 11.96
CA GLY A 138 -20.40 -10.36 13.38
C GLY A 138 -21.45 -9.27 13.58
N THR A 139 -21.68 -8.92 14.84
CA THR A 139 -22.51 -7.76 15.22
C THR A 139 -21.91 -6.43 14.77
N ASP A 140 -20.58 -6.40 14.61
CA ASP A 140 -19.82 -5.28 14.06
C ASP A 140 -18.60 -5.76 13.25
N ARG A 141 -17.88 -4.80 12.65
CA ARG A 141 -16.68 -5.07 11.83
C ARG A 141 -15.54 -5.76 12.60
N TYR A 142 -15.48 -5.55 13.91
CA TYR A 142 -14.43 -6.10 14.75
C TYR A 142 -14.71 -7.57 15.01
N GLU A 143 -15.94 -7.93 15.35
CA GLU A 143 -16.37 -9.32 15.45
C GLU A 143 -16.33 -10.05 14.10
N THR A 144 -16.72 -9.40 13.00
CA THR A 144 -16.52 -9.94 11.64
C THR A 144 -15.06 -10.34 11.41
N SER A 145 -14.11 -9.45 11.74
CA SER A 145 -12.68 -9.73 11.57
C SER A 145 -12.20 -10.93 12.40
N VAL A 146 -12.74 -11.11 13.61
CA VAL A 146 -12.45 -12.26 14.46
C VAL A 146 -13.06 -13.55 13.89
N ASN A 147 -14.27 -13.51 13.35
CA ASN A 147 -14.91 -14.67 12.74
C ASN A 147 -14.15 -15.15 11.49
N VAL A 148 -13.65 -14.22 10.67
CA VAL A 148 -12.74 -14.55 9.58
C VAL A 148 -11.42 -15.14 10.10
N ALA A 149 -10.86 -14.57 11.18
CA ALA A 149 -9.63 -15.06 11.77
C ALA A 149 -9.76 -16.48 12.36
N ARG A 150 -10.90 -16.81 12.97
CA ARG A 150 -11.21 -18.18 13.44
C ARG A 150 -11.29 -19.18 12.28
N GLU A 151 -11.89 -18.77 11.17
CA GLU A 151 -11.99 -19.62 9.98
C GLU A 151 -10.61 -19.92 9.37
N LEU A 152 -9.61 -19.03 9.54
CA LEU A 152 -8.23 -19.32 9.12
C LEU A 152 -7.60 -20.48 9.90
N GLY A 153 -7.93 -20.62 11.18
CA GLY A 153 -7.39 -21.64 12.07
C GLY A 153 -6.13 -21.17 12.80
N ASP A 154 -5.15 -22.06 12.97
CA ASP A 154 -3.88 -21.74 13.63
C ASP A 154 -3.03 -20.79 12.76
N VAL A 155 -2.49 -19.75 13.39
CA VAL A 155 -1.74 -18.69 12.72
C VAL A 155 -0.46 -18.37 13.50
N SER A 156 0.61 -18.00 12.79
CA SER A 156 1.91 -17.67 13.42
C SER A 156 1.99 -16.23 13.90
N ASP A 157 1.43 -15.30 13.13
CA ASP A 157 1.40 -13.87 13.44
C ASP A 157 0.04 -13.29 13.04
N MET A 158 -0.24 -12.07 13.49
CA MET A 158 -1.50 -11.37 13.22
C MET A 158 -1.25 -9.93 12.81
N VAL A 159 -2.22 -9.36 12.11
CA VAL A 159 -2.24 -7.94 11.78
C VAL A 159 -3.38 -7.28 12.54
N LEU A 160 -3.14 -6.10 13.11
CA LEU A 160 -4.13 -5.25 13.73
C LEU A 160 -4.17 -3.89 13.01
N THR A 161 -5.31 -3.52 12.44
CA THR A 161 -5.49 -2.21 11.79
C THR A 161 -6.70 -1.48 12.32
N SER A 162 -6.79 -0.17 12.08
CA SER A 162 -8.00 0.58 12.43
C SER A 162 -9.17 0.07 11.59
N GLY A 163 -10.32 -0.14 12.23
CA GLY A 163 -11.56 -0.41 11.51
C GLY A 163 -12.21 0.86 10.95
N LEU A 164 -11.70 2.06 11.26
CA LEU A 164 -12.32 3.35 10.92
C LEU A 164 -11.78 3.96 9.61
N GLY A 165 -10.80 3.31 8.99
CA GLY A 165 -10.25 3.65 7.68
C GLY A 165 -9.80 2.37 6.98
N TYR A 166 -9.71 2.41 5.65
CA TYR A 166 -9.43 1.21 4.85
C TYR A 166 -7.97 1.08 4.42
N ALA A 167 -7.27 2.21 4.24
CA ALA A 167 -6.00 2.19 3.51
C ALA A 167 -4.88 1.43 4.24
N ASP A 168 -4.84 1.46 5.57
CA ASP A 168 -3.87 0.71 6.36
C ASP A 168 -4.08 -0.81 6.21
N ALA A 169 -5.34 -1.27 6.25
CA ALA A 169 -5.68 -2.67 6.03
C ALA A 169 -5.40 -3.12 4.59
N LEU A 170 -5.73 -2.29 3.60
CA LEU A 170 -5.45 -2.59 2.19
C LEU A 170 -3.95 -2.64 1.89
N SER A 171 -3.16 -1.82 2.58
CA SER A 171 -1.70 -1.79 2.41
C SER A 171 -1.04 -3.11 2.77
N ILE A 172 -1.54 -3.79 3.80
CA ILE A 172 -0.99 -5.06 4.30
C ILE A 172 -1.74 -6.29 3.76
N ALA A 173 -2.93 -6.12 3.18
CA ALA A 173 -3.79 -7.23 2.76
C ALA A 173 -3.09 -8.29 1.86
N PRO A 174 -2.33 -7.94 0.81
CA PRO A 174 -1.64 -8.94 -0.02
C PRO A 174 -0.60 -9.75 0.74
N ILE A 175 0.12 -9.11 1.66
CA ILE A 175 1.18 -9.72 2.48
C ILE A 175 0.54 -10.60 3.55
N ALA A 176 -0.44 -10.07 4.28
CA ALA A 176 -1.19 -10.82 5.28
C ALA A 176 -1.80 -12.08 4.66
N ALA A 177 -2.38 -11.95 3.46
CA ALA A 177 -2.91 -13.09 2.74
C ALA A 177 -1.83 -14.10 2.35
N SER A 178 -0.70 -13.64 1.78
CA SER A 178 0.40 -14.52 1.37
C SER A 178 1.03 -15.27 2.55
N LYS A 179 1.09 -14.65 3.74
CA LYS A 179 1.65 -15.24 4.95
C LYS A 179 0.62 -15.97 5.82
N GLY A 180 -0.65 -15.95 5.45
CA GLY A 180 -1.74 -16.54 6.23
C GLY A 180 -2.05 -15.82 7.54
N TYR A 181 -1.68 -14.54 7.65
CA TYR A 181 -1.94 -13.72 8.84
C TYR A 181 -3.38 -13.19 8.81
N PRO A 182 -4.17 -13.35 9.89
CA PRO A 182 -5.47 -12.71 9.98
C PRO A 182 -5.31 -11.20 10.10
N ILE A 183 -6.24 -10.46 9.49
CA ILE A 183 -6.35 -9.02 9.66
C ILE A 183 -7.49 -8.77 10.65
N LEU A 184 -7.13 -8.39 11.86
CA LEU A 184 -8.04 -7.97 12.92
C LEU A 184 -8.24 -6.46 12.86
N LEU A 185 -9.47 -6.02 13.16
CA LEU A 185 -9.82 -4.61 13.17
C LEU A 185 -9.99 -4.11 14.61
N THR A 186 -9.63 -2.86 14.88
CA THR A 186 -9.86 -2.21 16.18
C THR A 186 -10.48 -0.82 16.05
N PRO A 187 -11.36 -0.39 16.98
CA PRO A 187 -11.69 1.01 17.12
C PRO A 187 -10.46 1.81 17.60
N LYS A 188 -10.56 3.14 17.50
CA LYS A 188 -9.44 4.04 17.81
C LYS A 188 -8.97 3.95 19.27
N ASN A 189 -9.87 3.88 20.25
CA ASN A 189 -9.51 4.12 21.66
C ASN A 189 -9.44 2.86 22.53
N SER A 190 -9.78 1.69 21.98
CA SER A 190 -9.72 0.42 22.70
C SER A 190 -9.77 -0.75 21.72
N VAL A 191 -9.11 -1.85 22.07
CA VAL A 191 -9.33 -3.14 21.41
C VAL A 191 -10.60 -3.74 21.99
N THR A 192 -11.54 -4.16 21.14
CA THR A 192 -12.80 -4.77 21.60
C THR A 192 -12.53 -6.10 22.29
N ASN A 193 -13.45 -6.51 23.18
CA ASN A 193 -13.30 -7.77 23.92
C ASN A 193 -13.19 -8.99 22.99
N SER A 194 -13.89 -8.99 21.84
CA SER A 194 -13.83 -10.07 20.86
C SER A 194 -12.43 -10.21 20.25
N VAL A 195 -11.84 -9.08 19.84
CA VAL A 195 -10.49 -9.03 19.24
C VAL A 195 -9.43 -9.37 20.29
N LYS A 196 -9.53 -8.77 21.49
CA LYS A 196 -8.62 -9.05 22.60
C LYS A 196 -8.65 -10.54 22.99
N SER A 197 -9.84 -11.14 23.11
CA SER A 197 -9.97 -12.55 23.47
C SER A 197 -9.36 -13.48 22.41
N TYR A 198 -9.51 -13.14 21.13
CA TYR A 198 -8.88 -13.89 20.05
C TYR A 198 -7.35 -13.78 20.08
N ILE A 199 -6.82 -12.57 20.27
CA ILE A 199 -5.36 -12.37 20.41
C ILE A 199 -4.83 -13.13 21.64
N ASP A 200 -5.54 -13.04 22.77
CA ASP A 200 -5.17 -13.70 24.03
C ASP A 200 -5.14 -15.23 23.88
N SER A 201 -6.08 -15.82 23.13
CA SER A 201 -6.14 -17.27 22.92
C SER A 201 -5.00 -17.83 22.06
N HIS A 202 -4.21 -16.98 21.41
CA HIS A 202 -3.06 -17.38 20.59
C HIS A 202 -1.71 -16.98 21.20
N LYS A 203 -1.69 -16.42 22.41
CA LYS A 203 -0.45 -15.96 23.08
C LYS A 203 0.61 -17.05 23.27
N SER A 204 0.18 -18.29 23.49
CA SER A 204 1.09 -19.44 23.66
C SER A 204 1.93 -19.73 22.42
N ASN A 205 1.54 -19.23 21.25
CA ASN A 205 2.23 -19.45 19.98
C ASN A 205 3.28 -18.36 19.67
N SER A 206 3.60 -17.50 20.65
CA SER A 206 4.56 -16.38 20.49
C SER A 206 4.25 -15.44 19.32
N THR A 207 2.96 -15.22 19.06
CA THR A 207 2.43 -14.43 17.94
C THR A 207 2.86 -12.97 18.01
N LYS A 208 3.53 -12.46 16.96
CA LYS A 208 3.71 -11.01 16.80
C LYS A 208 2.41 -10.39 16.28
N VAL A 209 2.07 -9.20 16.79
CA VAL A 209 0.93 -8.42 16.28
C VAL A 209 1.46 -7.22 15.50
N TYR A 210 1.42 -7.30 14.17
CA TYR A 210 1.76 -6.18 13.29
C TYR A 210 0.65 -5.14 13.35
N VAL A 211 0.93 -3.98 13.96
CA VAL A 211 -0.02 -2.87 14.04
C VAL A 211 0.19 -1.96 12.84
N VAL A 212 -0.71 -1.99 11.86
CA VAL A 212 -0.58 -1.16 10.66
C VAL A 212 -1.45 0.08 10.78
N GLY A 213 -0.80 1.25 10.73
CA GLY A 213 -1.41 2.57 10.96
C GLY A 213 -0.75 3.35 12.09
N GLY A 214 -0.73 4.68 11.97
CA GLY A 214 -0.09 5.56 12.93
C GLY A 214 -0.84 5.71 14.26
N SER A 215 -0.21 6.36 15.24
CA SER A 215 -0.79 6.64 16.56
C SER A 215 -2.07 7.50 16.51
N GLY A 216 -2.26 8.27 15.43
CA GLY A 216 -3.46 9.05 15.19
C GLY A 216 -4.74 8.22 14.96
N VAL A 217 -4.60 6.97 14.48
CA VAL A 217 -5.72 6.04 14.22
C VAL A 217 -5.77 4.87 15.19
N ILE A 218 -4.61 4.48 15.75
CA ILE A 218 -4.48 3.48 16.82
C ILE A 218 -3.47 4.03 17.84
N PRO A 219 -3.87 4.80 18.86
CA PRO A 219 -2.97 5.36 19.87
C PRO A 219 -2.31 4.27 20.71
N GLU A 220 -1.15 4.57 21.29
CA GLU A 220 -0.41 3.63 22.16
C GLU A 220 -1.24 3.13 23.35
N SER A 221 -2.14 3.95 23.88
CA SER A 221 -3.06 3.54 24.95
C SER A 221 -3.94 2.35 24.56
N THR A 222 -4.30 2.24 23.26
CA THR A 222 -5.08 1.11 22.73
C THR A 222 -4.26 -0.17 22.68
N LEU A 223 -2.96 -0.05 22.45
CA LEU A 223 -2.04 -1.19 22.32
C LEU A 223 -1.56 -1.76 23.65
N SER A 224 -1.82 -1.08 24.78
CA SER A 224 -1.41 -1.52 26.13
C SER A 224 -1.84 -2.96 26.48
N SER A 225 -2.90 -3.47 25.86
CA SER A 225 -3.42 -4.83 26.05
C SER A 225 -3.03 -5.83 24.96
N VAL A 226 -2.33 -5.37 23.92
CA VAL A 226 -1.89 -6.19 22.78
C VAL A 226 -0.50 -6.76 23.09
N PRO A 227 -0.31 -8.09 23.03
CA PRO A 227 1.01 -8.70 23.20
C PRO A 227 1.90 -8.45 21.99
N ASN A 228 3.18 -8.16 22.23
CA ASN A 228 4.22 -7.99 21.21
C ASN A 228 3.79 -7.12 20.00
N PRO A 229 3.21 -5.91 20.23
CA PRO A 229 2.77 -5.06 19.13
C PRO A 229 4.00 -4.52 18.40
N MET A 230 3.99 -4.59 17.08
CA MET A 230 5.04 -4.00 16.25
C MET A 230 4.39 -3.10 15.20
N ARG A 231 4.57 -1.79 15.36
CA ARG A 231 3.90 -0.79 14.54
C ARG A 231 4.59 -0.61 13.18
N ILE A 232 3.78 -0.49 12.14
CA ILE A 232 4.16 -0.14 10.77
C ILE A 232 3.25 1.00 10.29
N PHE A 233 3.80 2.16 9.96
CA PHE A 233 2.99 3.30 9.54
C PHE A 233 3.80 4.30 8.71
N GLY A 234 3.08 5.20 8.03
CA GLY A 234 3.61 6.45 7.49
C GLY A 234 2.71 7.63 7.86
N GLN A 235 3.07 8.85 7.45
CA GLN A 235 2.31 10.06 7.81
C GLN A 235 0.94 10.14 7.10
N ASN A 236 0.82 9.42 5.98
CA ASN A 236 -0.41 9.27 5.23
C ASN A 236 -0.52 7.84 4.68
N ARG A 237 -1.65 7.54 4.02
CA ARG A 237 -1.94 6.22 3.48
C ARG A 237 -0.92 5.69 2.46
N TYR A 238 -0.31 6.57 1.68
CA TYR A 238 0.65 6.18 0.65
C TYR A 238 2.00 5.84 1.28
N GLU A 239 2.41 6.61 2.29
CA GLU A 239 3.60 6.31 3.08
C GLU A 239 3.42 5.07 3.97
N THR A 240 2.23 4.82 4.52
CA THR A 240 1.94 3.54 5.20
C THR A 240 2.06 2.38 4.21
N ASN A 241 1.52 2.52 2.99
CA ASN A 241 1.64 1.51 1.95
C ASN A 241 3.10 1.21 1.60
N VAL A 242 3.92 2.24 1.41
CA VAL A 242 5.37 2.11 1.18
C VAL A 242 6.08 1.47 2.38
N SER A 243 5.78 1.92 3.61
CA SER A 243 6.39 1.38 4.84
C SER A 243 6.10 -0.11 5.02
N VAL A 244 4.87 -0.54 4.72
CA VAL A 244 4.50 -1.96 4.70
C VAL A 244 5.31 -2.72 3.64
N MET A 245 5.40 -2.20 2.42
CA MET A 245 6.15 -2.86 1.36
C MET A 245 7.65 -2.94 1.65
N GLU A 246 8.26 -1.90 2.22
CA GLU A 246 9.67 -1.91 2.60
C GLU A 246 9.95 -2.89 3.74
N TYR A 247 9.09 -2.94 4.77
CA TYR A 247 9.27 -3.89 5.87
C TYR A 247 9.22 -5.34 5.39
N PHE A 248 8.29 -5.66 4.51
CA PHE A 248 8.09 -7.00 3.96
C PHE A 248 8.77 -7.20 2.61
N LYS A 249 9.74 -6.37 2.24
CA LYS A 249 10.35 -6.38 0.90
C LYS A 249 10.96 -7.73 0.53
N ALA A 250 11.57 -8.42 1.50
CA ALA A 250 12.13 -9.76 1.29
C ALA A 250 11.06 -10.84 1.01
N ASP A 251 9.81 -10.61 1.43
CA ASP A 251 8.67 -11.50 1.18
C ASP A 251 7.91 -11.15 -0.12
N LEU A 252 8.22 -10.00 -0.74
CA LEU A 252 7.53 -9.51 -1.93
C LEU A 252 8.22 -9.90 -3.23
N LYS A 253 7.40 -10.21 -4.24
CA LYS A 253 7.83 -10.46 -5.62
C LYS A 253 7.40 -9.29 -6.50
N LEU A 254 8.37 -8.50 -6.95
CA LEU A 254 8.13 -7.28 -7.73
C LEU A 254 8.07 -7.52 -9.25
N GLN A 255 7.83 -8.77 -9.68
CA GLN A 255 7.63 -9.10 -11.09
C GLN A 255 6.28 -8.62 -11.60
N ASN A 256 5.22 -8.75 -10.79
CA ASN A 256 3.92 -8.14 -11.06
C ASN A 256 3.63 -7.14 -9.95
N VAL A 257 3.19 -5.95 -10.32
CA VAL A 257 2.79 -4.92 -9.35
C VAL A 257 1.43 -4.39 -9.74
N TYR A 258 0.51 -4.42 -8.78
CA TYR A 258 -0.87 -3.99 -8.97
C TYR A 258 -1.04 -2.56 -8.47
N ILE A 259 -1.42 -1.65 -9.36
CA ILE A 259 -1.64 -0.24 -9.03
C ILE A 259 -3.13 -0.03 -8.80
N ALA A 260 -3.51 0.45 -7.62
CA ALA A 260 -4.89 0.70 -7.28
C ALA A 260 -5.07 2.07 -6.62
N ARG A 261 -6.24 2.68 -6.82
CA ARG A 261 -6.59 3.95 -6.19
C ARG A 261 -6.75 3.75 -4.69
N GLY A 262 -6.03 4.52 -3.90
CA GLY A 262 -6.06 4.48 -2.43
C GLY A 262 -6.90 5.59 -1.78
N ASP A 263 -7.34 6.60 -2.55
CA ASP A 263 -8.25 7.67 -2.10
C ASP A 263 -8.95 8.33 -3.28
N GLY A 264 -10.11 8.94 -3.07
CA GLY A 264 -10.82 9.64 -4.13
C GLY A 264 -11.99 10.48 -3.64
N PRO A 265 -12.76 11.05 -4.59
CA PRO A 265 -13.80 12.02 -4.28
C PRO A 265 -14.95 11.45 -3.44
N ASN A 266 -15.13 10.13 -3.39
CA ASN A 266 -16.19 9.50 -2.62
C ASN A 266 -15.73 9.09 -1.21
N GLY A 267 -14.43 9.13 -0.91
CA GLY A 267 -13.87 8.64 0.35
C GLY A 267 -14.13 7.14 0.58
N ASN A 268 -14.40 6.38 -0.48
CA ASN A 268 -14.83 4.97 -0.44
C ASN A 268 -14.21 4.16 -1.59
N GLU A 269 -13.05 4.58 -2.06
CA GLU A 269 -12.24 3.95 -3.12
C GLU A 269 -11.42 2.77 -2.58
N PHE A 270 -12.07 1.84 -1.88
CA PHE A 270 -11.41 0.65 -1.30
C PHE A 270 -11.49 -0.59 -2.19
N ALA A 271 -12.56 -0.67 -2.98
CA ALA A 271 -13.07 -1.88 -3.61
C ALA A 271 -12.07 -2.54 -4.56
N ASP A 272 -11.44 -1.73 -5.41
CA ASP A 272 -10.48 -2.16 -6.43
C ASP A 272 -9.25 -2.81 -5.78
N ALA A 273 -8.63 -2.13 -4.81
CA ALA A 273 -7.48 -2.63 -4.06
C ALA A 273 -7.83 -3.87 -3.22
N LEU A 274 -9.03 -3.92 -2.63
CA LEU A 274 -9.51 -5.08 -1.89
C LEU A 274 -9.55 -6.32 -2.80
N SER A 275 -10.23 -6.26 -3.95
CA SER A 275 -10.31 -7.40 -4.87
C SER A 275 -8.93 -7.77 -5.42
N ALA A 276 -8.08 -6.78 -5.71
CA ALA A 276 -6.72 -7.02 -6.19
C ALA A 276 -5.84 -7.73 -5.16
N SER A 277 -6.07 -7.53 -3.86
CA SER A 277 -5.27 -8.17 -2.82
C SER A 277 -5.31 -9.70 -2.88
N ALA A 278 -6.46 -10.28 -3.23
CA ALA A 278 -6.59 -11.74 -3.44
C ALA A 278 -5.73 -12.19 -4.62
N LEU A 279 -5.78 -11.48 -5.75
CA LEU A 279 -4.96 -11.78 -6.93
C LEU A 279 -3.46 -11.61 -6.63
N ALA A 280 -3.08 -10.50 -6.00
CA ALA A 280 -1.70 -10.15 -5.69
C ALA A 280 -1.05 -11.19 -4.77
N SER A 281 -1.80 -11.69 -3.78
CA SER A 281 -1.35 -12.74 -2.87
C SER A 281 -1.07 -14.09 -3.54
N GLN A 282 -1.55 -14.33 -4.77
CA GLN A 282 -1.24 -15.55 -5.50
C GLN A 282 0.24 -15.67 -5.88
N THR A 283 0.88 -14.52 -6.08
CA THR A 283 2.26 -14.44 -6.54
C THR A 283 3.15 -13.70 -5.55
N SER A 284 2.68 -13.45 -4.32
CA SER A 284 3.37 -12.60 -3.33
C SER A 284 3.69 -11.21 -3.88
N SER A 285 2.83 -10.70 -4.76
CA SER A 285 2.98 -9.38 -5.38
C SER A 285 2.40 -8.29 -4.48
N PRO A 286 2.93 -7.06 -4.52
CA PRO A 286 2.34 -5.94 -3.81
C PRO A 286 1.13 -5.35 -4.54
N VAL A 287 0.27 -4.68 -3.76
CA VAL A 287 -0.67 -3.68 -4.26
C VAL A 287 -0.15 -2.31 -3.84
N VAL A 288 0.20 -1.47 -4.82
CA VAL A 288 0.64 -0.09 -4.60
C VAL A 288 -0.58 0.82 -4.63
N LEU A 289 -0.79 1.54 -3.54
CA LEU A 289 -1.86 2.53 -3.45
C LEU A 289 -1.40 3.86 -4.02
N THR A 290 -2.18 4.43 -4.93
CA THR A 290 -1.91 5.74 -5.55
C THR A 290 -3.12 6.66 -5.51
N ASN A 291 -2.94 7.94 -5.85
CA ASN A 291 -4.04 8.86 -6.15
C ASN A 291 -3.99 9.25 -7.63
N ASN A 292 -4.57 10.40 -8.00
CA ASN A 292 -4.43 11.00 -9.33
C ASN A 292 -2.97 11.30 -9.73
N ALA A 293 -2.07 11.46 -8.76
CA ALA A 293 -0.64 11.65 -8.95
C ALA A 293 0.15 10.73 -8.00
N LEU A 294 1.41 10.44 -8.35
CA LEU A 294 2.33 9.72 -7.46
C LEU A 294 2.74 10.61 -6.29
N ASN A 295 2.66 10.07 -5.08
CA ASN A 295 3.30 10.68 -3.93
C ASN A 295 4.82 10.43 -4.00
N SER A 296 5.62 11.38 -3.50
CA SER A 296 7.08 11.32 -3.52
C SER A 296 7.63 10.01 -2.91
N SER A 297 7.09 9.56 -1.78
CA SER A 297 7.52 8.30 -1.16
C SER A 297 7.27 7.08 -2.05
N THR A 298 6.12 7.06 -2.75
CA THR A 298 5.78 6.00 -3.71
C THR A 298 6.69 6.06 -4.93
N GLN A 299 7.00 7.25 -5.42
CA GLN A 299 7.92 7.45 -6.55
C GLN A 299 9.34 6.98 -6.20
N GLU A 300 9.86 7.34 -5.02
CA GLU A 300 11.16 6.89 -4.51
C GLU A 300 11.20 5.36 -4.35
N PHE A 301 10.14 4.76 -3.81
CA PHE A 301 10.00 3.31 -3.71
C PHE A 301 10.06 2.66 -5.10
N ILE A 302 9.27 3.15 -6.06
CA ILE A 302 9.25 2.63 -7.44
C ILE A 302 10.65 2.73 -8.05
N LYS A 303 11.29 3.90 -7.97
CA LYS A 303 12.62 4.14 -8.54
C LYS A 303 13.69 3.20 -7.97
N SER A 304 13.60 2.89 -6.68
CA SER A 304 14.60 2.09 -5.97
C SER A 304 14.40 0.58 -6.14
N ASN A 305 13.19 0.15 -6.48
CA ASN A 305 12.79 -1.26 -6.38
C ASN A 305 12.30 -1.88 -7.69
N PHE A 306 11.71 -1.09 -8.58
CA PHE A 306 11.11 -1.61 -9.81
C PHE A 306 12.14 -1.57 -10.93
N THR A 307 12.02 -2.53 -11.84
CA THR A 307 12.92 -2.68 -12.98
C THR A 307 12.14 -2.61 -14.28
N LYS A 308 12.82 -2.56 -15.42
CA LYS A 308 12.18 -2.60 -16.74
C LYS A 308 11.36 -3.88 -16.98
N ASP A 309 11.66 -4.94 -16.24
CA ASP A 309 10.96 -6.23 -16.30
C ASP A 309 9.75 -6.29 -15.35
N THR A 310 9.54 -5.27 -14.51
CA THR A 310 8.37 -5.18 -13.63
C THR A 310 7.12 -4.93 -14.47
N ASN A 311 6.19 -5.89 -14.44
CA ASN A 311 4.89 -5.77 -15.10
C ASN A 311 3.92 -4.94 -14.24
N ILE A 312 3.53 -3.79 -14.76
CA ILE A 312 2.56 -2.90 -14.11
C ILE A 312 1.15 -3.28 -14.55
N VAL A 313 0.30 -3.59 -13.57
CA VAL A 313 -1.10 -3.95 -13.75
C VAL A 313 -1.99 -2.90 -13.11
N SER A 314 -2.71 -2.13 -13.92
CA SER A 314 -3.67 -1.14 -13.43
C SER A 314 -4.95 -1.82 -12.98
N ILE A 315 -5.38 -1.55 -11.75
CA ILE A 315 -6.65 -2.06 -11.22
C ILE A 315 -7.70 -0.94 -11.26
N GLY A 316 -8.87 -1.28 -11.80
CA GLY A 316 -9.97 -0.35 -12.00
C GLY A 316 -9.91 0.37 -13.36
N GLY A 317 -10.99 1.09 -13.67
CA GLY A 317 -11.09 1.90 -14.88
C GLY A 317 -10.12 3.08 -14.89
N GLN A 318 -10.06 3.81 -16.01
CA GLN A 318 -9.20 4.99 -16.15
C GLN A 318 -9.52 6.12 -15.15
N ALA A 319 -10.75 6.17 -14.65
CA ALA A 319 -11.15 7.10 -13.58
C ALA A 319 -10.54 6.73 -12.21
N SER A 320 -10.20 5.45 -11.99
CA SER A 320 -9.47 5.00 -10.80
C SER A 320 -7.97 5.21 -10.97
N VAL A 321 -7.41 4.66 -12.07
CA VAL A 321 -5.98 4.70 -12.38
C VAL A 321 -5.83 5.16 -13.82
N SER A 322 -5.45 6.41 -14.05
CA SER A 322 -5.37 7.01 -15.38
C SER A 322 -4.17 6.50 -16.18
N ASP A 323 -4.26 6.49 -17.51
CA ASP A 323 -3.13 6.10 -18.37
C ASP A 323 -1.95 7.07 -18.24
N SER A 324 -2.23 8.34 -17.94
CA SER A 324 -1.20 9.34 -17.65
C SER A 324 -0.39 8.95 -16.40
N LEU A 325 -1.07 8.54 -15.31
CA LEU A 325 -0.39 8.06 -14.11
C LEU A 325 0.46 6.81 -14.39
N VAL A 326 -0.06 5.87 -15.18
CA VAL A 326 0.70 4.68 -15.59
C VAL A 326 1.94 5.06 -16.39
N THR A 327 1.80 6.02 -17.30
CA THR A 327 2.93 6.57 -18.07
C THR A 327 3.96 7.22 -17.15
N THR A 328 3.54 7.99 -16.15
CA THR A 328 4.44 8.54 -15.12
C THR A 328 5.19 7.44 -14.38
N ILE A 329 4.51 6.37 -13.93
CA ILE A 329 5.15 5.23 -13.28
C ILE A 329 6.20 4.58 -14.19
N GLN A 330 5.87 4.36 -15.47
CA GLN A 330 6.79 3.77 -16.44
C GLN A 330 8.00 4.68 -16.71
N ASN A 331 7.81 6.00 -16.74
CA ASN A 331 8.92 6.97 -16.87
C ASN A 331 9.84 6.94 -15.66
N VAL A 332 9.29 6.82 -14.44
CA VAL A 332 10.08 6.68 -13.21
C VAL A 332 10.92 5.40 -13.25
N ILE A 333 10.34 4.27 -13.67
CA ILE A 333 11.05 2.99 -13.83
C ILE A 333 12.17 3.08 -14.86
N ASN A 334 11.94 3.80 -15.96
CA ASN A 334 12.92 3.93 -17.04
C ASN A 334 13.98 5.02 -16.79
N GLY A 335 13.82 5.85 -15.76
CA GLY A 335 14.68 7.00 -15.51
C GLY A 335 14.49 8.15 -16.51
N THR A 336 13.31 8.26 -17.12
CA THR A 336 12.97 9.24 -18.17
C THR A 336 11.91 10.26 -17.73
N ASP A 337 11.66 10.39 -16.42
CA ASP A 337 10.72 11.39 -15.90
C ASP A 337 11.32 12.80 -16.00
N GLU A 338 10.84 13.61 -16.95
CA GLU A 338 11.33 14.98 -17.22
C GLU A 338 10.58 16.08 -16.46
N THR A 339 9.80 15.78 -15.41
CA THR A 339 9.03 16.81 -14.71
C THR A 339 9.71 17.40 -13.45
N GLN A 340 10.14 18.66 -13.61
CA GLN A 340 10.37 19.73 -12.60
C GLN A 340 11.64 19.65 -11.70
N ASN A 341 12.82 19.79 -12.31
CA ASN A 341 13.84 20.66 -11.70
C ASN A 341 13.47 22.12 -12.04
N PRO A 342 13.33 23.05 -11.07
CA PRO A 342 13.38 24.48 -11.39
C PRO A 342 14.74 24.79 -12.03
N PRO A 343 14.89 25.89 -12.79
CA PRO A 343 16.16 26.22 -13.43
C PRO A 343 17.23 26.45 -12.35
N THR A 344 18.04 25.42 -12.10
CA THR A 344 19.27 25.55 -11.33
C THR A 344 20.34 26.04 -12.28
N SER A 345 20.69 27.31 -12.11
CA SER A 345 21.97 27.83 -12.53
C SER A 345 23.07 26.95 -11.94
N GLY A 346 23.77 26.21 -12.81
CA GLY A 346 25.15 25.76 -12.68
C GLY A 346 25.57 25.06 -11.38
N GLY A 347 25.83 23.75 -11.47
CA GLY A 347 26.70 23.03 -10.53
C GLY A 347 26.24 21.60 -10.29
N GLY A 348 26.99 20.62 -10.79
CA GLY A 348 26.70 19.20 -10.57
C GLY A 348 26.83 18.78 -9.11
N GLY A 349 25.98 17.84 -8.69
CA GLY A 349 26.00 17.20 -7.37
C GLY A 349 24.68 16.46 -7.12
N GLY A 350 24.73 15.17 -6.81
CA GLY A 350 23.59 14.26 -6.82
C GLY A 350 22.66 14.33 -5.60
N SER A 351 21.42 13.86 -5.81
CA SER A 351 20.53 13.07 -4.93
C SER A 351 20.43 13.32 -3.40
N SER A 352 20.90 14.43 -2.83
CA SER A 352 21.00 14.59 -1.36
C SER A 352 19.85 15.36 -0.68
N SER A 353 18.98 16.05 -1.43
CA SER A 353 18.03 16.99 -0.81
C SER A 353 16.81 16.34 -0.14
N SER A 354 16.35 15.15 -0.58
CA SER A 354 15.21 14.48 0.05
C SER A 354 15.62 13.67 1.30
N SER A 355 16.75 12.95 1.25
CA SER A 355 17.27 12.17 2.38
C SER A 355 17.58 13.02 3.61
N ASN A 356 18.18 14.21 3.44
CA ASN A 356 18.47 15.08 4.59
C ASN A 356 17.19 15.58 5.29
N SER A 357 16.13 15.86 4.52
CA SER A 357 14.84 16.29 5.09
C SER A 357 14.13 15.18 5.88
N GLN A 358 14.20 13.93 5.41
CA GLN A 358 13.66 12.77 6.12
C GLN A 358 14.47 12.48 7.41
N LEU A 359 15.79 12.59 7.37
CA LEU A 359 16.65 12.40 8.54
C LEU A 359 16.37 13.46 9.63
N ILE A 360 16.21 14.73 9.24
CA ILE A 360 15.85 15.83 10.16
C ILE A 360 14.46 15.59 10.76
N SER A 361 13.47 15.19 9.96
CA SER A 361 12.13 14.82 10.44
C SER A 361 12.20 13.69 11.48
N ALA A 362 12.95 12.64 11.16
CA ALA A 362 13.10 11.47 12.02
C ALA A 362 13.74 11.83 13.36
N VAL A 363 14.81 12.63 13.33
CA VAL A 363 15.48 13.10 14.55
C VAL A 363 14.57 13.98 15.42
N ASN A 364 13.80 14.87 14.81
CA ASN A 364 12.85 15.71 15.55
C ASN A 364 11.76 14.87 16.23
N SER A 365 11.27 13.81 15.59
CA SER A 365 10.26 12.92 16.17
C SER A 365 10.79 12.07 17.34
N ILE A 366 12.08 11.71 17.36
CA ILE A 366 12.66 10.92 18.47
C ILE A 366 13.11 11.77 19.66
N LYS A 367 13.30 13.08 19.48
CA LYS A 367 13.80 14.00 20.51
C LYS A 367 12.95 13.98 21.79
N ASP A 368 11.63 13.83 21.64
CA ASP A 368 10.66 13.94 22.73
C ASP A 368 10.08 12.58 23.19
N ILE A 369 10.72 11.47 22.85
CA ILE A 369 10.29 10.13 23.30
C ILE A 369 10.30 10.09 24.84
N LYS A 370 9.16 9.74 25.43
CA LYS A 370 9.02 9.58 26.87
C LYS A 370 9.32 8.13 27.29
N GLY A 371 9.82 7.95 28.51
CA GLY A 371 10.00 6.62 29.11
C GLY A 371 11.32 5.92 28.78
N LEU A 372 12.26 6.62 28.14
CA LEU A 372 13.63 6.13 27.97
C LEU A 372 14.41 6.20 29.29
N ASN A 373 15.24 5.20 29.55
CA ASN A 373 16.24 5.30 30.62
C ASN A 373 17.44 6.15 30.18
N SER A 374 18.34 6.48 31.12
CA SER A 374 19.46 7.39 30.87
C SER A 374 20.40 6.91 29.75
N SER A 375 20.64 5.60 29.63
CA SER A 375 21.52 5.04 28.59
C SER A 375 20.86 5.12 27.21
N GLN A 376 19.57 4.85 27.12
CA GLN A 376 18.79 4.97 25.89
C GLN A 376 18.67 6.44 25.44
N GLN A 377 18.39 7.35 26.39
CA GLN A 377 18.32 8.79 26.12
C GLN A 377 19.68 9.30 25.58
N ALA A 378 20.80 8.82 26.13
CA ALA A 378 22.12 9.21 25.64
C ALA A 378 22.38 8.81 24.18
N VAL A 379 21.82 7.69 23.70
CA VAL A 379 21.89 7.31 22.27
C VAL A 379 21.07 8.28 21.44
N VAL A 380 19.82 8.55 21.84
CA VAL A 380 18.92 9.49 21.15
C VAL A 380 19.51 10.89 21.08
N ASP A 381 19.95 11.45 22.21
CA ASP A 381 20.55 12.78 22.27
C ASP A 381 21.78 12.90 21.36
N SER A 382 22.57 11.82 21.23
CA SER A 382 23.74 11.82 20.35
C SER A 382 23.34 11.88 18.88
N MET A 383 22.32 11.11 18.47
CA MET A 383 21.77 11.19 17.11
C MET A 383 21.22 12.59 16.83
N VAL A 384 20.45 13.14 17.78
CA VAL A 384 19.83 14.47 17.66
C VAL A 384 20.87 15.56 17.49
N ASN A 385 21.89 15.58 18.36
CA ASN A 385 22.92 16.60 18.33
C ASN A 385 23.71 16.60 17.00
N ILE A 386 24.03 15.41 16.47
CA ILE A 386 24.77 15.30 15.20
C ILE A 386 23.91 15.83 14.03
N VAL A 387 22.65 15.44 13.94
CA VAL A 387 21.78 15.91 12.85
C VAL A 387 21.47 17.40 12.98
N GLU A 388 21.18 17.91 14.18
CA GLU A 388 20.93 19.34 14.38
C GLU A 388 22.15 20.19 14.01
N LYS A 389 23.36 19.76 14.42
CA LYS A 389 24.64 20.43 14.11
C LYS A 389 24.90 20.54 12.61
N HIS A 390 24.49 19.54 11.83
CA HIS A 390 24.74 19.45 10.39
C HIS A 390 23.49 19.68 9.52
N SER A 391 22.36 20.05 10.12
CA SER A 391 21.06 20.21 9.45
C SER A 391 21.04 21.21 8.29
N SER A 392 21.98 22.15 8.26
CA SER A 392 22.13 23.16 7.21
C SER A 392 23.07 22.74 6.07
N ASP A 393 23.79 21.62 6.23
CA ASP A 393 24.66 21.04 5.20
C ASP A 393 23.97 19.86 4.51
N ALA A 394 23.37 20.10 3.35
CA ALA A 394 22.67 19.09 2.59
C ALA A 394 23.57 17.96 2.06
N ASN A 395 24.90 18.13 2.08
CA ASN A 395 25.86 17.15 1.55
C ASN A 395 26.70 16.49 2.65
N TYR A 396 26.34 16.68 3.91
CA TYR A 396 27.07 16.10 5.02
C TYR A 396 26.98 14.57 5.02
N ASP A 397 28.14 13.91 5.06
CA ASP A 397 28.26 12.45 5.03
C ASP A 397 28.30 11.89 6.45
N TYR A 398 27.11 11.62 7.01
CA TYR A 398 26.95 11.06 8.35
C TYR A 398 27.69 9.73 8.52
N LYS A 399 27.74 8.88 7.49
CA LYS A 399 28.30 7.52 7.61
C LYS A 399 29.79 7.49 7.94
N ASN A 400 30.52 8.52 7.50
CA ASN A 400 31.97 8.62 7.65
C ASN A 400 32.39 9.60 8.76
N ASP A 401 31.44 10.12 9.54
CA ASP A 401 31.76 11.03 10.64
C ASP A 401 32.17 10.28 11.93
N SER A 402 33.26 10.75 12.55
CA SER A 402 33.77 10.19 13.81
C SER A 402 32.80 10.30 15.00
N GLU A 403 31.92 11.29 15.02
CA GLU A 403 30.85 11.46 16.02
C GLU A 403 29.76 10.40 15.84
N VAL A 404 29.51 9.94 14.61
CA VAL A 404 28.55 8.85 14.33
C VAL A 404 29.05 7.51 14.86
N ALA A 405 30.36 7.24 14.83
CA ALA A 405 30.94 6.06 15.48
C ALA A 405 30.66 6.05 17.01
N SER A 406 30.57 7.22 17.65
CA SER A 406 30.22 7.35 19.06
C SER A 406 28.77 6.92 19.34
N VAL A 407 27.83 7.23 18.43
CA VAL A 407 26.43 6.78 18.54
C VAL A 407 26.36 5.25 18.51
N LYS A 408 27.04 4.64 17.54
CA LYS A 408 27.06 3.19 17.39
C LYS A 408 27.62 2.50 18.64
N ASN A 409 28.75 2.98 19.17
CA ASN A 409 29.34 2.44 20.40
C ASN A 409 28.39 2.56 21.60
N LYS A 410 27.70 3.70 21.75
CA LYS A 410 26.69 3.88 22.82
C LYS A 410 25.54 2.89 22.66
N TYR A 411 25.04 2.69 21.44
CA TYR A 411 23.98 1.72 21.16
C TYR A 411 24.43 0.27 21.44
N GLU A 412 25.63 -0.11 21.01
CA GLU A 412 26.18 -1.45 21.22
C GLU A 412 26.44 -1.76 22.71
N SER A 413 26.73 -0.73 23.52
CA SER A 413 26.91 -0.84 24.97
C SER A 413 25.62 -1.05 25.78
N LEU A 414 24.45 -0.87 25.15
CA LEU A 414 23.15 -1.13 25.79
C LEU A 414 22.99 -2.63 26.09
N SER A 415 22.28 -2.95 27.18
CA SER A 415 21.82 -4.32 27.39
C SER A 415 20.82 -4.72 26.30
N GLU A 416 20.64 -6.01 26.03
CA GLU A 416 19.67 -6.47 25.02
C GLU A 416 18.23 -6.05 25.34
N ASN A 417 17.88 -5.95 26.62
CA ASN A 417 16.60 -5.40 27.07
C ASN A 417 16.48 -3.90 26.75
N ASP A 418 17.55 -3.13 26.95
CA ASP A 418 17.57 -1.70 26.63
C ASP A 418 17.57 -1.45 25.12
N LYS A 419 18.26 -2.28 24.32
CA LYS A 419 18.20 -2.23 22.85
C LYS A 419 16.78 -2.49 22.36
N THR A 420 16.13 -3.51 22.90
CA THR A 420 14.73 -3.84 22.58
C THR A 420 13.78 -2.72 22.98
N GLY A 421 13.94 -2.17 24.19
CA GLY A 421 13.15 -1.03 24.67
C GLY A 421 13.32 0.22 23.80
N LEU A 422 14.55 0.56 23.42
CA LEU A 422 14.85 1.71 22.56
C LEU A 422 14.27 1.50 21.15
N LYS A 423 14.43 0.30 20.58
CA LYS A 423 13.87 -0.05 19.28
C LYS A 423 12.35 0.10 19.27
N ASN A 424 11.66 -0.41 20.28
CA ASN A 424 10.20 -0.27 20.41
C ASN A 424 9.79 1.20 20.56
N ALA A 425 10.54 1.98 21.33
CA ALA A 425 10.26 3.40 21.54
C ALA A 425 10.43 4.22 20.25
N ILE A 426 11.53 4.00 19.50
CA ILE A 426 11.76 4.62 18.19
C ILE A 426 10.66 4.19 17.20
N GLN A 427 10.31 2.90 17.17
CA GLN A 427 9.23 2.36 16.32
C GLN A 427 7.84 2.92 16.62
N SER A 428 7.63 3.48 17.82
CA SER A 428 6.35 4.08 18.18
C SER A 428 6.14 5.48 17.59
N VAL A 429 7.23 6.18 17.23
CA VAL A 429 7.19 7.58 16.74
C VAL A 429 7.69 7.76 15.31
N LEU A 430 8.38 6.77 14.74
CA LEU A 430 8.93 6.82 13.39
C LEU A 430 8.29 5.82 12.43
N SER A 431 8.10 6.27 11.18
CA SER A 431 7.80 5.37 10.06
C SER A 431 8.98 4.43 9.77
N ILE A 432 8.72 3.36 9.03
CA ILE A 432 9.78 2.38 8.69
C ILE A 432 10.84 2.98 7.78
N SER A 433 10.44 3.84 6.85
CA SER A 433 11.38 4.61 6.04
C SER A 433 12.28 5.50 6.91
N GLU A 434 11.74 6.19 7.91
CA GLU A 434 12.53 7.01 8.83
C GLU A 434 13.48 6.17 9.70
N ILE A 435 13.05 4.98 10.14
CA ILE A 435 13.89 4.04 10.89
C ILE A 435 15.03 3.50 10.03
N LEU A 436 14.73 3.10 8.79
CA LEU A 436 15.73 2.62 7.84
C LEU A 436 16.74 3.73 7.51
N GLU A 437 16.27 4.97 7.35
CA GLU A 437 17.14 6.11 7.10
C GLU A 437 18.04 6.39 8.32
N LEU A 438 17.47 6.56 9.52
CA LEU A 438 18.23 6.74 10.76
C LEU A 438 19.26 5.63 10.96
N GLY A 439 18.83 4.40 10.84
CA GLY A 439 19.70 3.27 11.07
C GLY A 439 20.82 3.15 10.03
N ASN A 440 20.55 3.48 8.75
CA ASN A 440 21.56 3.50 7.70
C ASN A 440 22.59 4.61 7.93
N GLN A 441 22.16 5.80 8.37
CA GLN A 441 23.06 6.94 8.61
C GLN A 441 23.92 6.72 9.86
N PHE A 442 23.38 6.09 10.89
CA PHE A 442 24.10 5.85 12.16
C PHE A 442 24.72 4.45 12.29
N GLY A 443 24.57 3.58 11.28
CA GLY A 443 25.12 2.21 11.28
C GLY A 443 24.51 1.32 12.36
N LEU A 444 23.20 1.44 12.59
CA LEU A 444 22.42 0.75 13.63
C LEU A 444 21.57 -0.42 13.09
N ILE A 445 21.67 -0.74 11.79
CA ILE A 445 20.96 -1.85 11.12
C ILE A 445 21.92 -2.80 10.44
#